data_AF-A0A7J2U2H1-F1
#
_entry.id   AF-A0A7J2U2H1-F1
#
_cell.length_a   1.000
_cell.length_b   1.000
_cell.length_c   1.000
_cell.angle_alpha   90.00
_cell.angle_beta   90.00
_cell.angle_gamma   90.00
#
_symmetry.space_group_name_H-M   'P 1'
#
loop_
_entity.id
_entity.type
_entity.pdbx_description
1 polymer ?
#
loop_
_entity_poly.entity_id
_entity_poly.type
_entity_poly.pdbx_seq_one_letter_code
_entity_poly.pdbx_strand_id
1 'polypeptide(L)' 'MERSILFNTLLAIFITITTAFLWIVGESRADAYISIYTLEYLVLKAVIRPKKTVRDFIAVALLATFIFFVARRVIEVLGI' A
#
# COMPACT_ATOMS: atom_id res chain seq x y z
N MET A 1 -14.08 17.49 -4.43
CA MET A 1 -14.48 16.94 -3.13
C MET A 1 -14.92 15.48 -3.25
N GLU A 2 -15.77 15.13 -4.23
CA GLU A 2 -16.24 13.74 -4.45
C GLU A 2 -15.13 12.70 -4.64
N ARG A 3 -14.12 12.99 -5.48
CA ARG A 3 -13.00 12.05 -5.72
C ARG A 3 -12.17 11.74 -4.48
N SER A 4 -12.11 12.64 -3.51
CA SER A 4 -11.35 12.43 -2.26
C SER A 4 -12.10 11.52 -1.30
N ILE A 5 -13.41 11.67 -1.20
CA ILE A 5 -14.27 10.77 -0.41
C ILE A 5 -14.25 9.39 -1.04
N LEU A 6 -14.43 9.30 -2.36
CA LEU A 6 -14.36 8.04 -3.10
C LEU A 6 -13.01 7.32 -2.88
N PHE A 7 -11.90 8.05 -2.93
CA PHE A 7 -10.57 7.51 -2.67
C PHE A 7 -10.46 6.94 -1.25
N ASN A 8 -10.88 7.67 -0.23
CA ASN A 8 -10.78 7.22 1.16
C ASN A 8 -11.67 6.00 1.43
N THR A 9 -12.90 5.98 0.92
CA THR A 9 -13.82 4.85 1.09
C THR A 9 -13.28 3.60 0.42
N LEU A 10 -12.82 3.71 -0.82
CA LEU A 10 -12.24 2.57 -1.54
C LEU A 10 -10.96 2.06 -0.88
N LEU A 11 -10.11 2.96 -0.38
CA LEU A 11 -8.90 2.57 0.34
C LEU A 11 -9.23 1.80 1.62
N ALA A 12 -10.21 2.26 2.39
CA ALA A 12 -10.63 1.56 3.61
C ALA A 12 -11.19 0.16 3.32
N ILE A 13 -11.99 0.03 2.25
CA ILE A 13 -12.52 -1.26 1.80
C ILE A 13 -11.38 -2.20 1.38
N PHE A 14 -10.45 -1.71 0.55
CA PHE A 14 -9.34 -2.52 0.05
C PHE A 14 -8.43 -2.99 1.18
N ILE A 15 -8.04 -2.10 2.09
CA ILE A 15 -7.24 -2.49 3.27
C ILE A 15 -7.97 -3.54 4.08
N THR A 16 -9.28 -3.40 4.31
CA THR A 16 -10.05 -4.38 5.10
C THR A 16 -10.07 -5.75 4.41
N ILE A 17 -10.35 -5.79 3.10
CA ILE A 17 -10.36 -7.02 2.31
C ILE A 17 -8.97 -7.66 2.35
N THR A 18 -7.92 -6.90 2.05
CA THR A 18 -6.54 -7.39 2.02
C THR A 18 -6.07 -7.90 3.38
N THR A 19 -6.45 -7.23 4.46
CA THR A 19 -6.17 -7.71 5.83
C THR A 19 -6.82 -9.07 6.09
N ALA A 20 -8.09 -9.22 5.71
CA ALA A 20 -8.80 -10.48 5.86
C ALA A 20 -8.17 -11.58 5.00
N PHE A 21 -7.79 -11.28 3.74
CA PHE A 21 -7.12 -12.23 2.86
C PHE A 21 -5.77 -12.69 3.39
N LEU A 22 -4.92 -11.75 3.82
CA LEU A 22 -3.61 -12.08 4.39
C LEU A 22 -3.75 -12.93 5.66
N TRP A 23 -4.74 -12.62 6.50
CA TRP A 23 -5.04 -13.40 7.69
C TRP A 23 -5.51 -14.81 7.36
N ILE A 24 -6.38 -14.98 6.36
CA ILE A 24 -6.85 -16.29 5.88
C ILE A 24 -5.70 -17.13 5.32
N VAL A 25 -4.77 -16.50 4.59
CA VAL A 25 -3.55 -17.15 4.07
C VAL A 25 -2.58 -17.52 5.22
N GLY A 26 -2.80 -17.00 6.42
CA GLY A 26 -1.93 -17.23 7.58
C GLY A 26 -0.64 -16.43 7.52
N GLU A 27 -0.57 -15.42 6.65
CA GLU A 27 0.58 -14.52 6.60
C GLU A 27 0.61 -13.69 7.89
N SER A 28 1.74 -13.67 8.57
CA SER A 28 1.92 -12.96 9.85
C SER A 28 3.05 -11.94 9.78
N ARG A 29 3.78 -11.90 8.66
CA ARG A 29 4.93 -11.02 8.48
C ARG A 29 4.46 -9.60 8.18
N ALA A 30 4.72 -8.67 9.10
CA ALA A 30 4.36 -7.26 8.95
C ALA A 30 4.85 -6.65 7.63
N ASP A 31 6.01 -7.08 7.14
CA ASP A 31 6.60 -6.62 5.88
C ASP A 31 5.68 -6.85 4.67
N ALA A 32 4.97 -7.98 4.63
CA ALA A 32 4.04 -8.31 3.55
C ALA A 32 2.80 -7.39 3.59
N TYR A 33 2.25 -7.16 4.79
CA TYR A 33 1.13 -6.26 5.01
C TYR A 33 1.46 -4.83 4.58
N ILE A 34 2.58 -4.28 5.07
CA ILE A 34 3.02 -2.93 4.74
C ILE A 34 3.24 -2.78 3.23
N SER A 35 3.80 -3.82 2.59
CA SER A 35 4.03 -3.81 1.16
C SER A 35 2.73 -3.74 0.35
N ILE A 36 1.74 -4.59 0.67
CA ILE A 36 0.48 -4.62 -0.07
C ILE A 36 -0.34 -3.35 0.17
N TYR A 37 -0.45 -2.87 1.42
CA TYR A 37 -1.16 -1.62 1.71
C TYR A 37 -0.54 -0.41 0.98
N THR A 38 0.78 -0.38 0.89
CA THR A 38 1.46 0.68 0.12
C THR A 38 1.11 0.59 -1.36
N LEU A 39 1.11 -0.62 -1.92
CA LEU A 39 0.76 -0.84 -3.32
C LEU A 39 -0.71 -0.44 -3.58
N GLU A 40 -1.65 -0.84 -2.72
CA GLU A 40 -3.05 -0.43 -2.78
C GLU A 40 -3.19 1.09 -2.79
N TYR A 41 -2.52 1.78 -1.86
CA TYR A 41 -2.54 3.24 -1.80
C TYR A 41 -2.05 3.88 -3.11
N LEU A 42 -0.92 3.41 -3.63
CA LEU A 42 -0.30 3.94 -4.85
C LEU A 42 -1.15 3.68 -6.09
N VAL A 43 -1.68 2.46 -6.24
CA VAL A 43 -2.56 2.07 -7.36
C VAL A 43 -3.86 2.87 -7.31
N LEU A 44 -4.52 2.93 -6.15
CA LEU A 44 -5.78 3.65 -6.02
C LEU A 44 -5.59 5.15 -6.30
N LYS A 45 -4.43 5.70 -5.92
CA LYS A 45 -4.07 7.08 -6.20
C LYS A 45 -3.81 7.30 -7.69
N ALA A 46 -3.16 6.35 -8.36
CA ALA A 46 -2.91 6.38 -9.80
C ALA A 46 -4.20 6.26 -10.64
N VAL A 47 -5.18 5.48 -10.16
CA VAL A 47 -6.48 5.27 -10.82
C VAL A 47 -7.42 6.45 -10.61
N ILE A 48 -7.67 6.84 -9.36
CA ILE A 48 -8.66 7.88 -9.03
C ILE A 48 -8.12 9.29 -9.34
N ARG A 49 -6.79 9.46 -9.28
CA ARG A 49 -6.07 10.74 -9.41
C ARG A 49 -6.81 11.87 -8.71
N PRO A 50 -7.02 11.81 -7.38
CA PRO A 50 -7.62 12.92 -6.67
C PRO A 50 -6.76 14.17 -6.92
N LYS A 51 -7.36 15.26 -7.41
CA LYS A 51 -6.66 16.54 -7.58
C LYS A 51 -6.18 17.00 -6.20
N LYS A 52 -4.89 16.82 -5.92
CA LYS A 52 -4.23 17.37 -4.73
C LYS A 52 -3.45 18.61 -5.15
N THR A 53 -3.69 19.72 -4.45
CA THR A 53 -3.02 21.01 -4.65
C THR A 53 -1.57 21.00 -4.16
N VAL A 54 -1.18 20.00 -3.33
CA VAL A 54 0.11 19.97 -2.63
C VAL A 54 0.92 18.73 -3.04
N ARG A 55 2.25 18.87 -3.06
CA ARG A 55 3.23 17.82 -3.32
C ARG A 55 3.02 16.67 -2.33
N ASP A 56 2.79 15.46 -2.85
CA ASP A 56 2.33 14.33 -2.04
C ASP A 56 3.50 13.59 -1.37
N PHE A 57 4.02 14.18 -0.28
CA PHE A 57 5.11 13.62 0.52
C PHE A 57 4.78 12.24 1.10
N ILE A 58 3.49 11.97 1.37
CA ILE A 58 3.03 10.67 1.88
C ILE A 58 3.29 9.57 0.86
N ALA A 59 2.95 9.81 -0.40
CA ALA A 59 3.22 8.83 -1.45
C ALA A 59 4.71 8.54 -1.64
N VAL A 60 5.57 9.55 -1.49
CA VAL A 60 7.03 9.38 -1.58
C VAL A 60 7.55 8.57 -0.40
N ALA A 61 7.13 8.90 0.83
CA ALA A 61 7.50 8.16 2.03
C ALA A 61 7.04 6.70 1.98
N LEU A 62 5.80 6.46 1.55
CA LEU A 62 5.26 5.12 1.35
C LEU A 62 6.07 4.36 0.30
N LEU A 63 6.34 4.95 -0.86
CA LEU A 63 7.12 4.31 -1.91
C LEU A 63 8.54 3.95 -1.44
N ALA A 64 9.20 4.82 -0.70
CA ALA A 64 10.52 4.55 -0.14
C ALA A 64 10.49 3.36 0.84
N THR A 65 9.51 3.35 1.75
CA THR A 65 9.28 2.24 2.70
C THR A 65 8.98 0.93 1.98
N PHE A 66 8.15 0.96 0.94
CA PHE A 66 7.86 -0.20 0.10
C PHE A 66 9.11 -0.76 -0.57
N ILE A 67 9.92 0.09 -1.20
CA ILE A 67 11.17 -0.33 -1.84
C ILE A 67 12.11 -0.97 -0.82
N PHE A 68 12.21 -0.39 0.38
CA PHE A 68 13.04 -0.94 1.45
C PHE A 68 12.59 -2.35 1.89
N PHE A 69 11.30 -2.54 2.16
CA PHE A 69 10.76 -3.85 2.55
C PHE A 69 10.87 -4.88 1.43
N VAL A 70 10.61 -4.48 0.18
CA VAL A 70 10.77 -5.37 -0.98
C VAL A 70 12.24 -5.75 -1.16
N ALA A 71 13.19 -4.81 -1.05
CA ALA A 71 14.61 -5.11 -1.16
C ALA A 71 15.06 -6.08 -0.06
N ARG A 72 14.65 -5.86 1.20
CA ARG A 72 14.90 -6.80 2.30
C ARG A 72 14.34 -8.18 2.02
N ARG A 73 13.11 -8.25 1.49
CA ARG A 73 12.49 -9.53 1.12
C ARG A 73 13.21 -10.23 -0.01
N VAL A 74 13.65 -9.51 -1.04
CA VAL A 74 14.42 -10.08 -2.16
C VAL A 74 15.74 -10.67 -1.65
N ILE A 75 16.45 -9.95 -0.77
CA ILE A 75 17.69 -10.44 -0.15
C ILE A 75 17.42 -11.73 0.65
N GLU A 76 16.38 -11.73 1.50
CA GLU A 76 15.97 -12.90 2.29
C GLU A 76 15.63 -14.11 1.40
N VAL A 77 14.90 -13.89 0.29
CA VAL A 77 14.54 -14.95 -0.66
C VAL A 77 15.75 -15.45 -1.45
N LEU A 78 16.69 -14.58 -1.80
CA LEU A 78 17.93 -14.95 -2.46
C LEU A 78 18.92 -15.66 -1.51
N GLY A 79 18.67 -15.63 -0.21
CA GLY A 79 19.50 -16.28 0.80
C GLY A 79 20.87 -15.61 0.99
N ILE A 80 20.96 -14.31 0.68
CA ILE A 80 22.19 -13.49 0.79
C ILE A 80 22.14 -12.66 2.07
#